data_AF-A0A329T5W0-F1
#
_entry.id   AF-A0A329T5W0-F1
#
_cell.length_a   1.000
_cell.length_b   1.000
_cell.length_c   1.000
_cell.angle_alpha   90.00
_cell.angle_beta   90.00
_cell.angle_gamma   90.00
#
_symmetry.space_group_name_H-M   'P 1'
#
loop_
_entity.id
_entity.type
_entity.pdbx_description
1 polymer ?
#
loop_
_entity_poly.entity_id
_entity_poly.type
_entity_poly.pdbx_seq_one_letter_code
_entity_poly.pdbx_strand_id
1 'polypeptide(L)'
;MFLEEPFPRDTGRLEVVWRPREETDLQRVQWIDDAVSLGWHKDRDHPDLGTTHFQCETGDGATPQREPAHIEVEAPVSFLEICLDRLPDRIRETGD
;
A
#
# COMPACT_ATOMS: atom_id res chain seq x y z
N MET A 1 9.96 28.67 -10.87
CA MET A 1 9.50 28.03 -9.63
C MET A 1 8.26 27.24 -10.00
N PHE A 2 8.39 25.94 -10.23
CA PHE A 2 7.24 25.07 -10.40
C PHE A 2 6.91 24.57 -9.00
N LEU A 3 5.83 25.09 -8.43
CA LEU A 3 5.20 24.40 -7.31
C LEU A 3 4.56 23.17 -7.93
N GLU A 4 4.99 21.99 -7.48
CA GLU A 4 4.33 20.74 -7.84
C GLU A 4 2.84 20.86 -7.56
N GLU A 5 2.02 20.17 -8.34
CA GLU A 5 0.57 20.18 -8.11
C GLU A 5 0.28 19.76 -6.67
N PRO A 6 -0.64 20.46 -5.96
CA PRO A 6 -0.98 20.13 -4.59
C PRO A 6 -1.42 18.66 -4.52
N PHE A 7 -0.96 17.96 -3.49
CA PHE A 7 -1.32 16.57 -3.28
C PHE A 7 -2.85 16.47 -3.09
N PRO A 8 -3.54 15.50 -3.73
CA PRO A 8 -5.00 15.47 -3.80
C PRO A 8 -5.69 15.23 -2.45
N ARG A 9 -4.93 14.80 -1.42
CA ARG A 9 -5.46 14.49 -0.09
C ARG A 9 -4.71 15.29 0.97
N ASP A 10 -5.45 16.07 1.78
CA ASP A 10 -4.86 16.91 2.84
C ASP A 10 -4.77 16.18 4.19
N THR A 11 -5.52 15.08 4.34
CA THR A 11 -5.66 14.33 5.58
C THR A 11 -5.67 12.84 5.29
N GLY A 12 -4.95 12.06 6.10
CA GLY A 12 -5.00 10.60 6.07
C GLY A 12 -4.10 9.99 7.13
N ARG A 13 -4.21 8.67 7.30
CA ARG A 13 -3.40 7.87 8.22
C ARG A 13 -2.57 6.89 7.43
N LEU A 14 -1.26 6.89 7.69
CA LEU A 14 -0.37 5.83 7.25
C LEU A 14 -0.22 4.79 8.37
N GLU A 15 -0.62 3.55 8.11
CA GLU A 15 -0.38 2.42 8.98
C GLU A 15 0.79 1.59 8.46
N VAL A 16 1.77 1.35 9.34
CA VAL A 16 2.91 0.47 9.07
C VAL A 16 2.89 -0.67 10.08
N VAL A 17 2.76 -1.89 9.60
CA VAL A 17 2.81 -3.11 10.42
C VAL A 17 3.98 -3.96 9.96
N TRP A 18 4.76 -4.42 10.94
CA TRP A 18 5.77 -5.44 10.74
C TRP A 18 5.68 -6.49 11.83
N ARG A 19 5.66 -7.76 11.43
CA ARG A 19 5.69 -8.94 12.30
C ARG A 19 6.71 -9.94 11.75
N PRO A 20 7.87 -10.07 12.40
CA PRO A 20 8.87 -11.05 12.01
C PRO A 20 8.32 -12.48 12.05
N ARG A 21 8.69 -13.33 11.10
CA ARG A 21 8.35 -14.77 11.09
C ARG A 21 9.56 -15.59 10.64
N GLU A 22 9.57 -16.89 10.93
CA GLU A 22 10.68 -17.77 10.58
C GLU A 22 10.89 -17.91 9.06
N GLU A 23 9.81 -17.89 8.27
CA GLU A 23 9.91 -18.06 6.82
C GLU A 23 9.76 -16.75 6.04
N THR A 24 8.75 -15.95 6.36
CA THR A 24 8.45 -14.71 5.63
C THR A 24 7.81 -13.71 6.57
N ASP A 25 8.48 -12.59 6.78
CA ASP A 25 7.95 -11.48 7.56
C ASP A 25 6.61 -11.01 7.01
N LEU A 26 5.64 -10.81 7.90
CA LEU A 26 4.40 -10.14 7.56
C LEU A 26 4.62 -8.64 7.61
N GLN A 27 4.34 -7.95 6.52
CA GLN A 27 4.48 -6.49 6.42
C GLN A 27 3.26 -5.88 5.77
N ARG A 28 2.85 -4.70 6.26
CA ARG A 28 1.77 -3.93 5.67
C ARG A 28 2.11 -2.45 5.72
N VAL A 29 1.96 -1.77 4.60
CA VAL A 29 2.03 -0.30 4.50
C VAL A 29 0.74 0.15 3.84
N GLN A 30 -0.12 0.83 4.61
CA GLN A 30 -1.49 1.17 4.20
C GLN A 30 -1.77 2.65 4.43
N TRP A 31 -2.23 3.34 3.39
CA TRP A 31 -2.86 4.66 3.50
C TRP A 31 -4.36 4.51 3.69
N ILE A 32 -4.92 5.33 4.57
CA ILE A 32 -6.35 5.34 4.89
C ILE A 32 -6.80 6.80 5.03
N ASP A 33 -7.77 7.20 4.21
CA ASP A 33 -8.49 8.47 4.37
C ASP A 33 -10.01 8.24 4.31
N ASP A 34 -10.78 9.29 4.05
CA ASP A 34 -12.23 9.26 3.99
C ASP A 34 -12.79 8.64 2.70
N ALA A 35 -11.99 8.54 1.64
CA ALA A 35 -12.43 8.01 0.35
C ALA A 35 -11.85 6.62 0.06
N VAL A 36 -10.59 6.36 0.43
CA VAL A 36 -9.88 5.11 0.10
C VAL A 36 -9.05 4.54 1.25
N SER A 37 -8.89 3.22 1.23
CA SER A 37 -7.90 2.48 2.01
C SER A 37 -7.08 1.63 1.06
N LEU A 38 -5.81 2.00 0.85
CA LEU A 38 -4.94 1.35 -0.14
C LEU A 38 -3.51 1.16 0.33
N GLY A 39 -2.82 0.16 -0.23
CA GLY A 39 -1.44 -0.11 0.14
C GLY A 39 -0.97 -1.52 -0.17
N TRP A 40 0.22 -1.85 0.33
CA TRP A 40 0.92 -3.10 0.04
C TRP A 40 0.99 -4.01 1.25
N HIS A 41 0.81 -5.29 0.99
CA HIS A 41 0.80 -6.35 1.98
C HIS A 41 1.80 -7.43 1.54
N LYS A 42 2.73 -7.79 2.42
CA LYS A 42 3.60 -8.97 2.33
C LYS A 42 3.03 -10.00 3.29
N ASP A 43 2.25 -10.94 2.78
CA ASP A 43 1.60 -11.99 3.55
C ASP A 43 1.35 -13.24 2.68
N ARG A 44 0.54 -14.18 3.17
CA ARG A 44 0.19 -15.42 2.46
C ARG A 44 -1.32 -15.60 2.35
N ASP A 45 -2.09 -14.53 2.54
CA ASP A 45 -3.54 -14.60 2.52
C ASP A 45 -4.08 -14.73 1.09
N HIS A 46 -3.28 -14.33 0.10
CA HIS A 46 -3.59 -14.36 -1.33
C HIS A 46 -2.49 -15.06 -2.16
N PRO A 47 -2.37 -16.40 -2.04
CA PRO A 47 -1.27 -17.15 -2.66
C PRO A 47 -1.24 -17.07 -4.19
N ASP A 48 -2.37 -16.74 -4.83
CA ASP A 48 -2.51 -16.52 -6.27
C ASP A 48 -1.89 -15.19 -6.75
N LEU A 49 -1.64 -14.24 -5.85
CA LEU A 49 -1.05 -12.93 -6.16
C LEU A 49 0.46 -12.85 -5.87
N GLY A 50 1.05 -13.95 -5.37
CA GLY A 50 2.44 -14.00 -4.93
C GLY A 50 2.64 -13.56 -3.48
N THR A 51 3.90 -13.35 -3.10
CA THR A 51 4.29 -13.00 -1.71
C THR A 51 3.87 -11.59 -1.32
N THR A 52 3.74 -10.69 -2.30
CA THR A 52 3.32 -9.31 -2.08
C THR A 52 2.19 -8.94 -3.01
N HIS A 53 1.20 -8.23 -2.49
CA HIS A 53 0.07 -7.74 -3.27
C HIS A 53 -0.28 -6.30 -2.88
N PHE A 54 -0.90 -5.58 -3.81
CA PHE A 54 -1.52 -4.29 -3.56
C PHE A 54 -3.02 -4.52 -3.32
N GLN A 55 -3.57 -3.82 -2.32
CA GLN A 55 -4.99 -3.82 -2.02
C GLN A 55 -5.50 -2.37 -2.08
N CYS A 56 -6.67 -2.16 -2.67
CA CYS A 56 -7.39 -0.90 -2.65
C CYS A 56 -8.86 -1.14 -2.33
N GLU A 57 -9.41 -0.40 -1.37
CA GLU A 57 -10.80 -0.43 -0.96
C GLU A 57 -11.37 0.99 -1.04
N THR A 58 -12.51 1.12 -1.73
CA THR A 58 -13.28 2.36 -1.86
C THR A 58 -14.41 2.37 -0.84
N GLY A 59 -14.76 3.55 -0.33
CA GLY A 59 -15.80 3.72 0.72
C GLY A 59 -17.22 3.31 0.33
N ASP A 60 -17.46 2.84 -0.90
CA ASP A 60 -18.76 2.38 -1.41
C ASP A 60 -19.15 0.96 -0.94
N GLY A 61 -18.32 0.32 -0.11
CA GLY A 61 -18.56 -1.02 0.41
C GLY A 61 -18.34 -2.12 -0.64
N ALA A 62 -17.67 -1.79 -1.75
CA ALA A 62 -17.23 -2.78 -2.71
C ALA A 62 -16.18 -3.72 -2.11
N THR A 63 -16.11 -4.95 -2.65
CA THR A 63 -15.03 -5.88 -2.32
C THR A 63 -13.68 -5.24 -2.64
N PRO A 64 -12.68 -5.31 -1.75
CA PRO A 64 -11.36 -4.75 -2.01
C PRO A 64 -10.76 -5.30 -3.30
N GLN A 65 -10.30 -4.40 -4.16
CA GLN A 65 -9.53 -4.75 -5.35
C GLN A 65 -8.13 -5.18 -4.92
N ARG A 66 -7.64 -6.27 -5.51
CA ARG A 66 -6.32 -6.83 -5.21
C ARG A 66 -5.59 -7.13 -6.51
N GLU A 67 -4.31 -6.81 -6.53
CA GLU A 67 -3.44 -7.13 -7.66
C GLU A 67 -2.05 -7.55 -7.17
N PRO A 68 -1.32 -8.37 -7.95
CA PRO A 68 0.06 -8.72 -7.63
C PRO A 68 0.92 -7.46 -7.51
N ALA A 69 1.81 -7.43 -6.53
CA ALA A 69 2.85 -6.41 -6.44
C ALA A 69 4.20 -7.11 -6.51
N HIS A 70 5.11 -6.61 -7.34
CA HIS A 70 6.46 -7.18 -7.46
C HIS A 70 7.42 -6.40 -6.55
N ILE A 71 7.37 -6.67 -5.23
CA ILE A 71 8.27 -6.09 -4.23
C ILE A 71 9.04 -7.21 -3.52
N GLU A 72 10.08 -7.70 -4.18
CA GLU A 72 10.88 -8.85 -3.73
C GLU A 72 12.10 -8.39 -2.92
N VAL A 73 11.86 -7.85 -1.73
CA VAL A 73 12.91 -7.47 -0.77
C VAL A 73 12.70 -8.14 0.58
N GLU A 74 13.80 -8.56 1.19
CA GLU A 74 13.78 -9.19 2.51
C GLU A 74 13.86 -8.17 3.64
N ALA A 75 14.64 -7.10 3.48
CA ALA A 75 14.79 -6.08 4.50
C ALA A 75 13.47 -5.29 4.68
N PRO A 76 12.89 -5.24 5.89
CA PRO A 76 11.63 -4.55 6.13
C PRO A 76 11.67 -3.05 5.82
N VAL A 77 12.82 -2.41 6.07
CA VAL A 77 13.03 -1.00 5.73
C VAL A 77 12.98 -0.77 4.22
N SER A 78 13.58 -1.67 3.42
CA SER A 78 13.54 -1.57 1.96
C SER A 78 12.12 -1.74 1.40
N PHE A 79 11.31 -2.61 2.01
CA PHE A 79 9.90 -2.76 1.63
C PHE A 79 9.13 -1.46 1.90
N LEU A 80 9.32 -0.87 3.09
CA LEU A 80 8.71 0.41 3.46
C LEU A 80 9.11 1.54 2.51
N GLU A 81 10.39 1.67 2.19
CA GLU A 81 10.91 2.71 1.28
C GLU A 81 10.26 2.61 -0.11
N ILE A 82 10.17 1.40 -0.67
CA ILE A 82 9.52 1.17 -1.97
C ILE A 82 8.03 1.52 -1.91
N CYS A 83 7.34 1.17 -0.82
CA CYS A 83 5.93 1.51 -0.65
C CYS A 83 5.74 3.04 -0.58
N LEU A 84 6.57 3.74 0.20
CA LEU A 84 6.48 5.19 0.33
C LEU A 84 6.80 5.94 -0.97
N ASP A 85 7.71 5.42 -1.79
CA ASP A 85 8.03 5.97 -3.11
C ASP A 85 6.85 5.85 -4.09
N ARG A 86 6.15 4.71 -4.06
CA ARG A 86 5.02 4.43 -4.98
C ARG A 86 3.68 4.95 -4.49
N LEU A 87 3.52 5.17 -3.18
CA LEU A 87 2.24 5.52 -2.55
C LEU A 87 1.61 6.80 -3.12
N PRO A 88 2.36 7.91 -3.31
CA PRO A 88 1.80 9.14 -3.87
C PRO A 88 1.08 8.94 -5.20
N ASP A 89 1.65 8.15 -6.10
CA ASP A 89 1.07 7.90 -7.42
C ASP A 89 -0.20 7.06 -7.32
N ARG A 90 -0.20 6.03 -6.46
CA ARG A 90 -1.40 5.22 -6.20
C ARG A 90 -2.55 6.03 -5.61
N ILE A 91 -2.26 7.01 -4.74
CA ILE A 91 -3.29 7.91 -4.23
C ILE A 91 -3.83 8.81 -5.36
N ARG A 92 -2.96 9.37 -6.21
CA ARG A 92 -3.38 10.19 -7.36
C ARG A 92 -4.26 9.42 -8.36
N GLU A 93 -3.97 8.14 -8.58
CA GLU A 93 -4.78 7.26 -9.45
C GLU A 93 -6.22 7.11 -8.95
N THR A 94 -6.47 7.30 -7.65
CA THR A 94 -7.83 7.24 -7.09
C THR A 94 -8.66 8.51 -7.29
N GLY A 95 -8.04 9.60 -7.75
CA GLY A 95 -8.72 10.87 -8.04
C GLY A 95 -9.28 11.57 -6.80
N ASP A 96 -9.62 12.86 -6.95
CA ASP A 96 -10.11 13.73 -5.87
C ASP A 96 -11.28 13.13 -5.08
#